data_AF-F8ALN3-F1
#
_entry.id   AF-F8ALN3-F1
#
_cell.length_a   1.000
_cell.length_b   1.000
_cell.length_c   1.000
_cell.angle_alpha   90.00
_cell.angle_beta   90.00
_cell.angle_gamma   90.00
#
_symmetry.space_group_name_H-M   'P 1'
#
loop_
_entity.id
_entity.type
_entity.pdbx_description
1 polymer ?
#
loop_
_entity_poly.entity_id
_entity_poly.type
_entity_poly.pdbx_seq_one_letter_code
_entity_poly.pdbx_strand_id
1 'polypeptide(L)'
;MYNSHNFFITIISTGFAETIATMNGYWTLTGEITNTNPYTVFVAVPDKIEFTDKSLISSKDFLKVSLSDNIENNTRGVVFYNAVLNGKKGFWIPPYTTMKINTVGLLDYTLNVDESQTNYDIAGPALVDTTKILNLKKVFPIYKKGVMLDDFKLYVRGSIKKQNSEVISMVVPAPLVLKDYYQFNKVLGRHDIDVWVDSYNSYIHKHKEMTYKQNPDLYNNVDDALVPNMGDDLGNENINLKLFDVPAMVFTTSDNHNIDYAYVIYWDKKYSDD
;
A
#
# COMPACT_ATOMS: atom_id res chain seq x y z
N MET A 1 42.61 45.39 -16.62
CA MET A 1 41.42 44.92 -15.87
C MET A 1 41.45 43.41 -15.90
N TYR A 2 41.74 42.76 -14.77
CA TYR A 2 41.65 41.31 -14.64
C TYR A 2 40.19 40.96 -14.36
N ASN A 3 39.52 40.29 -15.29
CA ASN A 3 38.22 39.67 -15.03
C ASN A 3 38.46 38.42 -14.20
N SER A 4 38.36 38.55 -12.88
CA SER A 4 38.29 37.42 -11.95
C SER A 4 37.02 36.64 -12.26
N HIS A 5 37.16 35.55 -13.00
CA HIS A 5 36.10 34.55 -13.13
C HIS A 5 36.04 33.82 -11.78
N ASN A 6 34.98 34.08 -11.01
CA ASN A 6 34.68 33.29 -9.83
C ASN A 6 34.31 31.87 -10.29
N PHE A 7 35.24 30.93 -10.09
CA PHE A 7 34.96 29.51 -10.25
C PHE A 7 34.29 29.01 -8.97
N PHE A 8 33.01 28.67 -9.05
CA PHE A 8 32.34 27.87 -8.03
C PHE A 8 32.72 26.41 -8.25
N ILE A 9 33.47 25.84 -7.31
CA ILE A 9 33.78 24.40 -7.29
C ILE A 9 32.83 23.78 -6.26
N THR A 10 31.81 23.07 -6.74
CA THR A 10 30.94 22.27 -5.89
C THR A 10 31.58 20.89 -5.71
N ILE A 11 31.92 20.55 -4.48
CA ILE A 11 32.35 19.20 -4.12
C ILE A 11 31.08 18.36 -3.97
N ILE A 12 30.91 17.36 -4.84
CA ILE A 12 29.76 16.45 -4.79
C ILE A 12 30.20 15.20 -4.03
N SER A 13 29.58 14.95 -2.88
CA SER A 13 29.81 13.73 -2.10
C SER A 13 29.29 12.52 -2.87
N THR A 14 30.08 11.44 -2.91
CA THR A 14 29.71 10.17 -3.54
C THR A 14 29.80 9.04 -2.53
N GLY A 15 28.68 8.66 -1.93
CA GLY A 15 28.63 7.47 -1.11
C GLY A 15 27.26 7.33 -0.50
N PHE A 16 26.52 6.29 -0.90
CA PHE A 16 25.16 6.15 -0.43
C PHE A 16 24.66 4.69 -0.43
N ALA A 17 24.05 4.32 0.68
CA ALA A 17 23.16 3.18 0.88
C ALA A 17 22.24 3.60 2.04
N GLU A 18 21.11 4.20 1.73
CA GLU A 18 20.32 4.98 2.66
C GLU A 18 18.91 4.41 2.83
N THR A 19 18.57 4.14 4.09
CA THR A 19 17.18 4.01 4.50
C THR A 19 16.53 5.38 4.42
N ILE A 20 15.57 5.55 3.51
CA ILE A 20 14.92 6.84 3.26
C ILE A 20 13.71 7.08 4.15
N ALA A 21 13.03 6.02 4.57
CA ALA A 21 11.85 6.09 5.42
C ALA A 21 11.57 4.75 6.13
N THR A 22 10.81 4.83 7.22
CA THR A 22 10.23 3.66 7.90
C THR A 22 8.72 3.79 7.96
N MET A 23 8.00 2.70 7.70
CA MET A 23 6.55 2.65 7.72
C MET A 23 6.07 1.63 8.75
N ASN A 24 5.40 2.12 9.78
CA ASN A 24 4.90 1.30 10.88
C ASN A 24 3.37 1.37 10.95
N GLY A 25 2.71 0.28 11.29
CA GLY A 25 1.27 0.26 11.36
C GLY A 25 0.66 -1.02 11.91
N TYR A 26 -0.67 -1.02 11.90
CA TYR A 26 -1.51 -2.12 12.32
C TYR A 26 -2.58 -2.34 11.26
N TRP A 27 -2.91 -3.60 11.05
CA TRP A 27 -4.07 -3.97 10.26
C TRP A 27 -5.04 -4.80 11.10
N THR A 28 -6.31 -4.73 10.74
CA THR A 28 -7.40 -5.47 11.37
C THR A 28 -8.35 -5.96 10.30
N LEU A 29 -8.48 -7.26 10.15
CA LEU A 29 -9.45 -7.91 9.29
C LEU A 29 -10.66 -8.30 10.13
N THR A 30 -11.83 -7.84 9.73
CA THR A 30 -13.11 -8.30 10.27
C THR A 30 -13.96 -8.86 9.16
N GLY A 31 -14.88 -9.77 9.49
CA GLY A 31 -15.82 -10.31 8.52
C GLY A 31 -16.80 -11.27 9.18
N GLU A 32 -17.70 -11.80 8.37
CA GLU A 32 -18.69 -12.79 8.78
C GLU A 32 -18.46 -14.10 8.03
N ILE A 33 -18.60 -15.21 8.76
CA ILE A 33 -18.61 -16.54 8.17
C ILE A 33 -19.88 -17.27 8.58
N THR A 34 -20.57 -17.86 7.61
CA THR A 34 -21.86 -18.54 7.83
C THR A 34 -21.75 -20.01 7.48
N ASN A 35 -22.01 -20.91 8.43
CA ASN A 35 -22.05 -22.34 8.13
C ASN A 35 -23.35 -22.69 7.38
N THR A 36 -23.26 -23.05 6.11
CA THR A 36 -24.44 -23.45 5.30
C THR A 36 -24.68 -24.96 5.31
N ASN A 37 -23.90 -25.73 6.07
CA ASN A 37 -24.10 -27.16 6.22
C ASN A 37 -25.25 -27.46 7.20
N PRO A 38 -25.96 -28.60 7.04
CA PRO A 38 -27.00 -29.03 7.96
C PRO A 38 -26.47 -29.57 9.31
N TYR A 39 -25.16 -29.53 9.54
CA TYR A 39 -24.48 -30.02 10.74
C TYR A 39 -23.44 -29.01 11.24
N THR A 40 -23.11 -29.09 12.53
CA THR A 40 -22.06 -28.25 13.15
C THR A 40 -20.70 -28.56 12.54
N VAL A 41 -19.94 -27.52 12.20
CA VAL A 41 -18.58 -27.66 11.65
C VAL A 41 -17.55 -27.13 12.63
N PHE A 42 -16.39 -27.79 12.72
CA PHE A 42 -15.23 -27.28 13.43
C PHE A 42 -14.31 -26.56 12.44
N VAL A 43 -14.02 -25.29 12.69
CA VAL A 43 -13.10 -24.47 11.90
C VAL A 43 -11.79 -24.35 12.65
N ALA A 44 -10.74 -24.99 12.11
CA ALA A 44 -9.37 -24.83 12.61
C ALA A 44 -8.81 -23.49 12.13
N VAL A 45 -8.17 -22.76 13.04
CA VAL A 45 -7.53 -21.48 12.74
C VAL A 45 -6.07 -21.74 12.32
N PRO A 46 -5.58 -21.11 11.24
CA PRO A 46 -4.18 -21.26 10.84
C PRO A 46 -3.22 -20.54 11.81
N ASP A 47 -2.03 -21.09 12.00
CA ASP A 47 -0.97 -20.45 12.81
C ASP A 47 -0.43 -19.16 12.14
N LYS A 48 -0.50 -19.09 10.80
CA LYS A 48 -0.05 -17.94 10.00
C LYS A 48 -0.97 -17.73 8.80
N ILE A 49 -1.34 -16.47 8.57
CA ILE A 49 -1.94 -15.99 7.32
C ILE A 49 -0.83 -15.64 6.34
N GLU A 50 -1.02 -16.08 5.08
CA GLU A 50 -0.10 -15.78 3.98
C GLU A 50 -0.56 -14.55 3.19
N PHE A 51 0.42 -13.76 2.76
CA PHE A 51 0.26 -12.59 1.91
C PHE A 51 1.00 -12.83 0.59
N THR A 52 0.46 -12.32 -0.51
CA THR A 52 1.13 -12.40 -1.82
C THR A 52 1.65 -11.02 -2.21
N ASP A 53 2.89 -10.95 -2.69
CA ASP A 53 3.43 -9.73 -3.29
C ASP A 53 2.81 -9.48 -4.66
N LYS A 54 2.34 -8.25 -4.89
CA LYS A 54 1.93 -7.78 -6.22
C LYS A 54 2.86 -6.66 -6.64
N SER A 55 3.57 -6.89 -7.75
CA SER A 55 4.30 -5.84 -8.46
C SER A 55 3.31 -4.91 -9.17
N LEU A 56 3.57 -3.62 -9.06
CA LEU A 56 2.85 -2.53 -9.71
C LEU A 56 3.70 -1.98 -10.87
N ILE A 57 3.08 -1.15 -11.71
CA ILE A 57 3.80 -0.54 -12.83
C ILE A 57 4.85 0.45 -12.34
N SER A 58 5.92 0.66 -13.09
CA SER A 58 6.94 1.66 -12.77
C SER A 58 7.41 2.40 -14.03
N SER A 59 8.24 3.44 -13.87
CA SER A 59 8.94 4.13 -14.96
C SER A 59 10.41 4.32 -14.62
N LYS A 60 11.21 4.64 -15.63
CA LYS A 60 12.59 5.10 -15.44
C LYS A 60 12.67 6.48 -14.79
N ASP A 61 11.59 7.26 -14.90
CA ASP A 61 11.45 8.60 -14.33
C ASP A 61 11.22 8.57 -12.80
N PHE A 62 11.38 7.42 -12.15
CA PHE A 62 11.22 7.25 -10.70
C PHE A 62 12.43 6.55 -10.10
N LEU A 63 12.82 7.00 -8.91
CA LEU A 63 13.83 6.33 -8.11
C LEU A 63 13.20 5.10 -7.45
N LYS A 64 13.61 3.91 -7.87
CA LYS A 64 13.01 2.67 -7.35
C LYS A 64 13.36 2.46 -5.88
N VAL A 65 12.33 2.23 -5.07
CA VAL A 65 12.45 1.93 -3.64
C VAL A 65 12.15 0.46 -3.40
N SER A 66 13.06 -0.19 -2.67
CA SER A 66 12.86 -1.54 -2.15
C SER A 66 12.25 -1.48 -0.75
N LEU A 67 11.37 -2.42 -0.46
CA LEU A 67 10.85 -2.65 0.89
C LEU A 67 11.62 -3.82 1.50
N SER A 68 12.28 -3.58 2.63
CA SER A 68 12.70 -4.65 3.55
C SER A 68 11.71 -4.74 4.71
N ASP A 69 11.70 -5.89 5.39
CA ASP A 69 10.82 -6.23 6.52
C ASP A 69 9.41 -6.74 6.15
N ASN A 70 8.68 -7.21 7.16
CA ASN A 70 7.57 -8.16 7.02
C ASN A 70 6.25 -7.65 7.61
N ILE A 71 5.15 -8.09 6.99
CA ILE A 71 3.83 -8.11 7.65
C ILE A 71 3.80 -9.31 8.58
N GLU A 72 3.50 -9.05 9.85
CA GLU A 72 3.36 -10.10 10.85
C GLU A 72 1.91 -10.20 11.34
N ASN A 73 1.49 -11.44 11.58
CA ASN A 73 0.22 -11.67 12.28
C ASN A 73 0.45 -11.45 13.77
N ASN A 74 -0.42 -10.67 14.40
CA ASN A 74 -0.42 -10.60 15.85
C ASN A 74 -1.30 -11.74 16.36
N THR A 75 -0.66 -12.84 16.73
CA THR A 75 -1.32 -14.04 17.29
C THR A 75 -2.02 -13.79 18.63
N ARG A 76 -1.87 -12.60 19.22
CA ARG A 76 -2.57 -12.16 20.45
C ARG A 76 -3.87 -11.39 20.18
N GLY A 77 -4.18 -11.08 18.91
CA GLY A 77 -5.48 -10.52 18.54
C GLY A 77 -6.61 -11.50 18.83
N VAL A 78 -7.76 -10.98 19.29
CA VAL A 78 -8.93 -11.76 19.70
C VAL A 78 -9.40 -12.68 18.57
N VAL A 79 -8.90 -13.90 18.56
CA VAL A 79 -9.44 -15.01 17.79
C VAL A 79 -10.13 -15.93 18.79
N PHE A 80 -11.41 -16.19 18.54
CA PHE A 80 -12.25 -17.09 19.33
C PHE A 80 -11.73 -18.54 19.23
N TYR A 81 -10.62 -18.89 19.87
CA TYR A 81 -10.33 -20.30 20.12
C TYR A 81 -11.05 -20.69 21.40
N ASN A 82 -12.17 -21.40 21.26
CA ASN A 82 -12.87 -21.97 22.42
C ASN A 82 -12.73 -23.49 22.51
N ALA A 83 -12.08 -24.13 21.52
CA ALA A 83 -11.98 -25.58 21.49
C ALA A 83 -10.72 -26.09 20.77
N VAL A 84 -10.32 -27.31 21.14
CA VAL A 84 -9.30 -28.11 20.45
C VAL A 84 -9.98 -29.37 19.94
N LEU A 85 -9.83 -29.65 18.64
CA LEU A 85 -10.28 -30.90 18.03
C LEU A 85 -9.10 -31.53 17.29
N ASN A 86 -8.77 -32.77 17.63
CA ASN A 86 -7.65 -33.52 17.02
C ASN A 86 -6.33 -32.73 17.00
N GLY A 87 -6.01 -32.06 18.11
CA GLY A 87 -4.78 -31.25 18.25
C GLY A 87 -4.81 -29.89 17.54
N LYS A 88 -5.90 -29.55 16.84
CA LYS A 88 -6.05 -28.26 16.14
C LYS A 88 -6.88 -27.28 16.97
N LYS A 89 -6.38 -26.05 17.14
CA LYS A 89 -7.11 -24.97 17.81
C LYS A 89 -8.13 -24.35 16.86
N GLY A 90 -9.32 -24.07 17.36
CA GLY A 90 -10.40 -23.54 16.54
C GLY A 90 -11.70 -23.30 17.29
N PHE A 91 -12.79 -23.29 16.55
CA PHE A 91 -14.13 -23.05 17.08
C PHE A 91 -15.19 -23.84 16.31
N TRP A 92 -16.32 -24.08 16.97
CA TRP A 92 -17.48 -24.73 16.38
C TRP A 92 -18.47 -23.69 15.85
N ILE A 93 -18.99 -23.93 14.65
CA ILE A 93 -20.08 -23.14 14.06
C ILE A 93 -21.31 -24.06 13.92
N PRO A 94 -22.43 -23.78 14.62
CA PRO A 94 -23.67 -24.55 14.45
C PRO A 94 -24.22 -24.47 13.01
N PRO A 95 -25.14 -25.37 12.63
CA PRO A 95 -25.81 -25.32 11.33
C PRO A 95 -26.47 -23.95 11.11
N TYR A 96 -26.35 -23.41 9.90
CA TYR A 96 -27.03 -22.18 9.44
C TYR A 96 -26.80 -20.94 10.32
N THR A 97 -25.69 -20.92 11.06
CA THR A 97 -25.35 -19.82 11.96
C THR A 97 -24.20 -19.01 11.41
N THR A 98 -24.29 -17.70 11.59
CA THR A 98 -23.27 -16.72 11.22
C THR A 98 -22.43 -16.34 12.43
N MET A 99 -21.11 -16.27 12.25
CA MET A 99 -20.17 -15.83 13.26
C MET A 99 -19.32 -14.67 12.74
N LYS A 100 -19.09 -13.68 13.60
CA LYS A 100 -18.16 -12.58 13.34
C LYS A 100 -16.75 -13.01 13.69
N ILE A 101 -15.82 -12.72 12.79
CA ILE A 101 -14.40 -12.99 12.98
C ILE A 101 -13.60 -11.70 12.97
N ASN A 102 -12.50 -11.70 13.71
CA ASN A 102 -11.55 -10.60 13.80
C ASN A 102 -10.13 -11.18 13.82
N THR A 103 -9.21 -10.56 13.10
CA THR A 103 -7.78 -10.86 13.14
C THR A 103 -6.99 -9.57 13.02
N VAL A 104 -5.90 -9.44 13.78
CA VAL A 104 -5.07 -8.24 13.77
C VAL A 104 -3.61 -8.59 13.49
N GLY A 105 -2.86 -7.64 12.97
CA GLY A 105 -1.43 -7.79 12.74
C GLY A 105 -0.70 -6.47 12.63
N LEU A 106 0.61 -6.57 12.41
CA LEU A 106 1.55 -5.46 12.34
C LEU A 106 2.04 -5.28 10.91
N LEU A 107 2.31 -4.02 10.57
CA LEU A 107 3.04 -3.62 9.38
C LEU A 107 4.33 -2.95 9.86
N ASP A 108 5.48 -3.49 9.47
CA ASP A 108 6.77 -2.89 9.74
C ASP A 108 7.60 -3.01 8.47
N TYR A 109 7.96 -1.87 7.89
CA TYR A 109 8.64 -1.76 6.62
C TYR A 109 9.73 -0.71 6.68
N THR A 110 10.87 -1.04 6.09
CA THR A 110 11.96 -0.11 5.84
C THR A 110 12.07 0.14 4.34
N LEU A 111 12.06 1.41 3.95
CA LEU A 111 12.16 1.86 2.56
C LEU A 111 13.63 2.17 2.27
N ASN A 112 14.23 1.44 1.34
CA ASN A 112 15.64 1.59 0.95
C ASN A 112 15.76 1.87 -0.54
N VAL A 113 16.68 2.75 -0.91
CA VAL A 113 17.04 3.03 -2.29
C VAL A 113 18.32 2.28 -2.64
N ASP A 114 18.39 1.70 -3.84
CA ASP A 114 19.65 1.23 -4.42
C ASP A 114 20.31 2.40 -5.15
N GLU A 115 21.53 2.71 -4.74
CA GLU A 115 22.19 3.98 -5.02
C GLU A 115 23.28 3.85 -6.07
N SER A 116 23.26 2.73 -6.81
CA SER A 116 24.21 2.47 -7.88
C SER A 116 23.95 3.35 -9.10
N GLN A 117 24.40 4.61 -9.02
CA GLN A 117 24.40 5.53 -10.15
C GLN A 117 25.77 5.49 -10.84
N THR A 118 25.79 5.02 -12.08
CA THR A 118 27.02 4.90 -12.88
C THR A 118 27.27 6.09 -13.81
N ASN A 119 26.24 6.92 -14.06
CA ASN A 119 26.26 8.07 -14.97
C ASN A 119 25.47 9.25 -14.38
N TYR A 120 25.70 10.47 -14.87
CA TYR A 120 24.80 11.60 -14.57
C TYR A 120 23.39 11.29 -15.07
N ASP A 121 22.38 11.49 -14.22
CA ASP A 121 20.99 11.19 -14.51
C ASP A 121 20.05 12.14 -13.75
N ILE A 122 18.81 12.25 -14.21
CA ILE A 122 17.75 13.01 -13.55
C ILE A 122 17.04 12.08 -12.56
N ALA A 123 17.13 12.42 -11.28
CA ALA A 123 16.47 11.64 -10.23
C ALA A 123 15.01 12.08 -10.06
N GLY A 124 14.07 11.21 -10.41
CA GLY A 124 12.66 11.41 -10.11
C GLY A 124 12.27 11.00 -8.68
N PRO A 125 10.99 11.12 -8.33
CA PRO A 125 10.53 10.83 -6.98
C PRO A 125 10.70 9.36 -6.61
N ALA A 126 10.86 9.09 -5.33
CA ALA A 126 11.05 7.74 -4.81
C ALA A 126 9.74 6.94 -4.90
N LEU A 127 9.77 5.79 -5.57
CA LEU A 127 8.59 4.99 -5.90
C LEU A 127 8.70 3.59 -5.35
N VAL A 128 7.73 3.22 -4.51
CA VAL A 128 7.49 1.84 -4.13
C VAL A 128 6.59 1.20 -5.20
N ASP A 129 7.07 0.11 -5.80
CA ASP A 129 6.38 -0.60 -6.89
C ASP A 129 5.81 -1.96 -6.47
N THR A 130 5.64 -2.17 -5.17
CA THR A 130 5.11 -3.42 -4.61
C THR A 130 4.09 -3.16 -3.52
N THR A 131 3.09 -4.03 -3.42
CA THR A 131 2.09 -4.03 -2.34
C THR A 131 1.75 -5.47 -1.92
N LYS A 132 1.33 -5.66 -0.67
CA LYS A 132 0.87 -6.95 -0.19
C LYS A 132 -0.62 -7.12 -0.46
N ILE A 133 -0.98 -8.30 -0.96
CA ILE A 133 -2.35 -8.72 -1.23
C ILE A 133 -2.76 -9.80 -0.24
N LEU A 134 -3.88 -9.57 0.45
CA LEU A 134 -4.56 -10.56 1.28
C LEU A 134 -5.73 -11.18 0.50
N ASN A 135 -5.64 -12.48 0.23
CA ASN A 135 -6.67 -13.21 -0.53
C ASN A 135 -7.57 -14.00 0.42
N LEU A 136 -8.80 -13.53 0.62
CA LEU A 136 -9.77 -14.17 1.53
C LEU A 136 -10.14 -15.60 1.12
N LYS A 137 -10.23 -15.90 -0.18
CA LYS A 137 -10.46 -17.27 -0.68
C LYS A 137 -9.28 -18.19 -0.32
N LYS A 138 -8.05 -17.69 -0.19
CA LYS A 138 -6.90 -18.47 0.31
C LYS A 138 -6.88 -18.59 1.83
N VAL A 139 -7.23 -17.53 2.55
CA VAL A 139 -7.26 -17.52 4.03
C VAL A 139 -8.36 -18.42 4.58
N PHE A 140 -9.54 -18.38 3.98
CA PHE A 140 -10.71 -19.15 4.40
C PHE A 140 -11.12 -20.19 3.35
N PRO A 141 -10.28 -21.19 3.03
CA PRO A 141 -10.58 -22.19 2.00
C PRO A 141 -11.80 -23.05 2.35
N ILE A 142 -12.28 -22.96 3.60
CA ILE A 142 -13.54 -23.51 4.09
C ILE A 142 -14.76 -23.06 3.27
N TYR A 143 -14.64 -22.00 2.47
CA TYR A 143 -15.73 -21.60 1.58
C TYR A 143 -16.14 -22.69 0.58
N LYS A 144 -15.18 -23.55 0.21
CA LYS A 144 -15.42 -24.73 -0.65
C LYS A 144 -16.14 -25.87 0.07
N LYS A 145 -16.37 -25.75 1.39
CA LYS A 145 -16.93 -26.78 2.27
C LYS A 145 -18.24 -26.33 2.93
N GLY A 146 -19.00 -25.48 2.25
CA GLY A 146 -20.29 -24.99 2.75
C GLY A 146 -20.16 -23.96 3.87
N VAL A 147 -19.16 -23.07 3.80
CA VAL A 147 -19.07 -21.89 4.66
C VAL A 147 -19.13 -20.64 3.79
N MET A 148 -20.11 -19.77 3.98
CA MET A 148 -20.18 -18.50 3.26
C MET A 148 -19.23 -17.48 3.90
N LEU A 149 -18.67 -16.59 3.09
CA LEU A 149 -17.80 -15.49 3.52
C LEU A 149 -18.49 -14.18 3.14
N ASP A 150 -18.79 -13.33 4.10
CA ASP A 150 -19.55 -12.09 3.89
C ASP A 150 -18.99 -10.91 4.70
N ASP A 151 -19.30 -9.70 4.26
CA ASP A 151 -19.06 -8.43 4.97
C ASP A 151 -17.62 -8.24 5.50
N PHE A 152 -16.62 -8.60 4.69
CA PHE A 152 -15.23 -8.44 5.09
C PHE A 152 -14.77 -6.99 4.97
N LYS A 153 -14.08 -6.53 6.01
CA LYS A 153 -13.48 -5.19 6.10
C LYS A 153 -12.06 -5.31 6.60
N LEU A 154 -11.14 -4.70 5.87
CA LEU A 154 -9.75 -4.55 6.25
C LEU A 154 -9.51 -3.10 6.66
N TYR A 155 -9.22 -2.90 7.94
CA TYR A 155 -8.80 -1.61 8.50
C TYR A 155 -7.28 -1.59 8.54
N VAL A 156 -6.68 -0.53 8.02
CA VAL A 156 -5.24 -0.32 8.10
C VAL A 156 -4.99 1.09 8.62
N ARG A 157 -4.04 1.21 9.54
CA ARG A 157 -3.57 2.51 10.04
C ARG A 157 -2.10 2.44 10.39
N GLY A 158 -1.40 3.55 10.22
CA GLY A 158 0.01 3.62 10.51
C GLY A 158 0.56 5.01 10.26
N SER A 159 1.88 5.08 10.19
CA SER A 159 2.59 6.29 9.82
C SER A 159 3.81 5.96 8.99
N ILE A 160 4.15 6.88 8.10
CA ILE A 160 5.43 6.89 7.38
C ILE A 160 6.28 7.98 7.99
N LYS A 161 7.50 7.63 8.38
CA LYS A 161 8.48 8.56 8.91
C LYS A 161 9.68 8.63 7.97
N LYS A 162 9.89 9.80 7.38
CA LYS A 162 11.11 10.11 6.63
C LYS A 162 12.32 10.02 7.57
N GLN A 163 13.38 9.38 7.10
CA GLN A 163 14.68 9.37 7.80
C GLN A 163 15.54 10.55 7.32
N ASN A 164 16.72 10.71 7.92
CA ASN A 164 17.62 11.80 7.55
C ASN A 164 18.30 11.54 6.20
N SER A 165 17.50 11.57 5.13
CA SER A 165 17.89 11.38 3.73
C SER A 165 17.61 12.61 2.89
N GLU A 166 18.29 12.70 1.74
CA GLU A 166 18.06 13.72 0.72
C GLU A 166 16.78 13.47 -0.10
N VAL A 167 16.15 12.30 0.06
CA VAL A 167 14.90 11.95 -0.61
C VAL A 167 13.72 12.64 0.07
N ILE A 168 13.19 13.66 -0.59
CA ILE A 168 12.07 14.47 -0.07
C ILE A 168 10.71 14.06 -0.65
N SER A 169 10.69 13.37 -1.79
CA SER A 169 9.47 13.09 -2.56
C SER A 169 9.23 11.59 -2.70
N MET A 170 8.04 11.12 -2.30
CA MET A 170 7.72 9.70 -2.20
C MET A 170 6.32 9.37 -2.73
N VAL A 171 6.23 8.21 -3.40
CA VAL A 171 5.00 7.57 -3.87
C VAL A 171 4.96 6.16 -3.30
N VAL A 172 4.02 5.91 -2.39
CA VAL A 172 3.90 4.67 -1.65
C VAL A 172 2.48 4.10 -1.84
N PRO A 173 2.29 2.93 -2.49
CA PRO A 173 0.97 2.33 -2.61
C PRO A 173 0.43 1.95 -1.23
N ALA A 174 -0.89 1.73 -1.13
CA ALA A 174 -1.48 1.16 0.08
C ALA A 174 -0.74 -0.13 0.46
N PRO A 175 -0.17 -0.24 1.67
CA PRO A 175 0.77 -1.33 2.00
C PRO A 175 0.13 -2.71 2.03
N LEU A 176 -1.19 -2.78 2.29
CA LEU A 176 -1.95 -4.03 2.34
C LEU A 176 -3.36 -3.81 1.79
N VAL A 177 -3.75 -4.62 0.81
CA VAL A 177 -5.11 -4.57 0.24
C VAL A 177 -5.75 -5.96 0.17
N LEU A 178 -7.08 -6.02 0.19
CA LEU A 178 -7.82 -7.26 -0.06
C LEU A 178 -7.85 -7.56 -1.55
N LYS A 179 -7.67 -8.82 -1.95
CA LYS A 179 -7.89 -9.22 -3.35
C LYS A 179 -9.37 -9.01 -3.72
N ASP A 180 -9.63 -8.46 -4.91
CA ASP A 180 -10.96 -8.24 -5.47
C ASP A 180 -11.89 -7.39 -4.55
N TYR A 181 -11.31 -6.41 -3.85
CA TYR A 181 -12.07 -5.43 -3.08
C TYR A 181 -12.90 -4.52 -3.99
N TYR A 182 -14.05 -4.06 -3.52
CA TYR A 182 -14.95 -3.20 -4.31
C TYR A 182 -14.94 -1.73 -3.87
N GLN A 183 -14.46 -1.44 -2.66
CA GLN A 183 -14.45 -0.09 -2.12
C GLN A 183 -13.23 0.15 -1.22
N PHE A 184 -12.65 1.34 -1.37
CA PHE A 184 -11.60 1.89 -0.51
C PHE A 184 -12.06 3.23 0.05
N ASN A 185 -12.00 3.38 1.37
CA ASN A 185 -12.31 4.63 2.06
C ASN A 185 -11.08 5.08 2.86
N LYS A 186 -10.51 6.22 2.50
CA LYS A 186 -9.49 6.89 3.34
C LYS A 186 -10.14 7.43 4.62
N VAL A 187 -9.39 7.39 5.72
CA VAL A 187 -9.81 7.93 7.03
C VAL A 187 -8.89 9.09 7.34
N LEU A 188 -9.43 10.30 7.27
CA LEU A 188 -8.71 11.55 7.56
C LEU A 188 -9.31 12.21 8.80
N GLY A 189 -8.45 12.58 9.73
CA GLY A 189 -8.75 13.50 10.82
C GLY A 189 -8.95 14.94 10.31
N ARG A 190 -9.50 15.81 11.17
CA ARG A 190 -9.82 17.21 10.81
C ARG A 190 -8.61 18.06 10.40
N HIS A 191 -7.39 17.61 10.72
CA HIS A 191 -6.15 18.33 10.47
C HIS A 191 -5.14 17.48 9.68
N ASP A 192 -5.58 16.34 9.14
CA ASP A 192 -4.70 15.43 8.44
C ASP A 192 -4.51 15.93 7.00
N ILE A 193 -3.27 15.88 6.52
CA ILE A 193 -2.94 16.22 5.13
C ILE A 193 -3.42 15.07 4.24
N ASP A 194 -4.22 15.40 3.23
CA ASP A 194 -4.71 14.41 2.28
C ASP A 194 -3.60 14.06 1.27
N VAL A 195 -2.88 12.98 1.55
CA VAL A 195 -1.80 12.48 0.70
C VAL A 195 -2.27 11.42 -0.31
N TRP A 196 -3.57 11.10 -0.34
CA TRP A 196 -4.08 9.97 -1.11
C TRP A 196 -4.44 10.33 -2.56
N VAL A 197 -3.99 9.49 -3.48
CA VAL A 197 -4.50 9.40 -4.85
C VAL A 197 -5.26 8.08 -5.02
N ASP A 198 -6.40 8.14 -5.70
CA ASP A 198 -7.33 7.01 -5.83
C ASP A 198 -6.75 5.84 -6.64
N SER A 199 -5.76 6.11 -7.48
CA SER A 199 -5.19 5.15 -8.42
C SER A 199 -3.69 5.38 -8.59
N TYR A 200 -2.91 4.40 -8.15
CA TYR A 200 -1.47 4.33 -8.40
C TYR A 200 -1.20 4.31 -9.90
N ASN A 201 -1.89 3.45 -10.65
CA ASN A 201 -1.61 3.32 -12.08
C ASN A 201 -1.91 4.61 -12.85
N SER A 202 -3.04 5.26 -12.57
CA SER A 202 -3.41 6.54 -13.19
C SER A 202 -2.43 7.63 -12.81
N TYR A 203 -1.93 7.66 -11.57
CA TYR A 203 -0.92 8.63 -11.16
C TYR A 203 0.37 8.45 -11.97
N ILE A 204 0.88 7.22 -12.07
CA ILE A 204 2.09 6.92 -12.86
C ILE A 204 1.89 7.22 -14.35
N HIS A 205 0.72 6.91 -14.92
CA HIS A 205 0.42 7.25 -16.31
C HIS A 205 0.31 8.75 -16.55
N LYS A 206 -0.36 9.49 -15.65
CA LYS A 206 -0.47 10.95 -15.75
C LYS A 206 0.89 11.63 -15.60
N HIS A 207 1.75 11.15 -14.70
CA HIS A 207 3.12 11.64 -14.56
C HIS A 207 3.88 11.52 -15.89
N LYS A 208 3.82 10.34 -16.53
CA LYS A 208 4.38 10.12 -17.89
C LYS A 208 3.79 11.03 -18.97
N GLU A 209 2.48 11.29 -18.93
CA GLU A 209 1.81 12.13 -19.92
C GLU A 209 2.08 13.63 -19.72
N MET A 210 2.24 14.10 -18.47
CA MET A 210 2.63 15.48 -18.17
C MET A 210 4.05 15.76 -18.66
N THR A 211 4.96 14.79 -18.60
CA THR A 211 6.27 14.85 -19.27
C THR A 211 6.15 15.07 -20.78
N TYR A 212 5.02 14.68 -21.40
CA TYR A 212 4.84 14.67 -22.86
C TYR A 212 4.01 15.85 -23.41
N LYS A 213 3.03 16.37 -22.65
CA LYS A 213 1.99 17.28 -23.19
C LYS A 213 2.15 18.75 -22.83
N GLN A 214 2.83 19.12 -21.74
CA GLN A 214 2.79 20.51 -21.26
C GLN A 214 3.75 21.46 -21.99
N ASN A 215 4.78 20.98 -22.69
CA ASN A 215 5.60 21.82 -23.56
C ASN A 215 6.33 21.02 -24.67
N PRO A 216 5.75 20.88 -25.88
CA PRO A 216 6.47 20.28 -27.00
C PRO A 216 7.73 21.08 -27.40
N ASP A 217 7.79 22.38 -27.10
CA ASP A 217 8.91 23.28 -27.41
C ASP A 217 9.99 23.37 -26.32
N LEU A 218 9.73 22.91 -25.08
CA LEU A 218 10.70 22.87 -23.97
C LEU A 218 11.37 21.51 -23.78
N TYR A 219 11.25 20.60 -24.75
CA TYR A 219 12.03 19.35 -24.80
C TYR A 219 13.56 19.56 -24.81
N ASN A 220 14.02 20.81 -24.73
CA ASN A 220 15.41 21.17 -24.54
C ASN A 220 15.77 21.79 -23.18
N ASN A 221 14.86 22.27 -22.29
CA ASN A 221 15.36 23.13 -21.18
C ASN A 221 14.68 23.20 -19.79
N VAL A 222 13.48 22.67 -19.48
CA VAL A 222 13.03 22.67 -18.06
C VAL A 222 12.08 21.50 -17.78
N ASP A 223 12.33 20.75 -16.71
CA ASP A 223 11.69 19.49 -16.35
C ASP A 223 10.77 19.66 -15.12
N ASP A 224 9.45 19.77 -15.36
CA ASP A 224 8.40 19.85 -14.33
C ASP A 224 8.09 18.47 -13.69
N ALA A 225 8.80 17.39 -14.09
CA ALA A 225 8.57 16.02 -13.60
C ALA A 225 9.09 15.76 -12.17
N LEU A 226 9.80 16.72 -11.57
CA LEU A 226 10.52 16.56 -10.30
C LEU A 226 9.68 16.86 -9.05
N VAL A 227 8.49 17.42 -9.22
CA VAL A 227 7.59 17.75 -8.09
C VAL A 227 6.31 16.91 -8.23
N PRO A 228 6.00 16.01 -7.28
CA PRO A 228 4.71 15.36 -7.27
C PRO A 228 3.64 16.41 -6.94
N ASN A 229 2.88 16.81 -7.95
CA ASN A 229 1.79 17.76 -7.75
C ASN A 229 0.66 17.10 -6.96
N MET A 230 0.34 17.68 -5.79
CA MET A 230 -0.90 17.38 -5.08
C MET A 230 -2.06 17.85 -5.96
N GLY A 231 -2.93 16.92 -6.36
CA GLY A 231 -3.95 17.19 -7.38
C GLY A 231 -5.03 18.15 -6.89
N ASP A 232 -5.04 19.38 -7.42
CA ASP A 232 -6.13 20.36 -7.25
C ASP A 232 -7.11 20.37 -8.45
N ASP A 233 -7.06 19.35 -9.33
CA ASP A 233 -7.95 19.24 -10.48
C ASP A 233 -8.50 17.81 -10.66
N LEU A 234 -9.46 17.47 -9.79
CA LEU A 234 -10.25 16.23 -9.88
C LEU A 234 -11.65 16.53 -10.45
N GLY A 235 -11.70 17.29 -11.54
CA GLY A 235 -12.90 17.50 -12.33
C GLY A 235 -13.07 16.41 -13.39
N ASN A 236 -14.10 15.58 -13.21
CA ASN A 236 -14.80 14.83 -14.27
C ASN A 236 -13.95 13.96 -15.21
N GLU A 237 -13.68 12.69 -14.85
CA GLU A 237 -13.63 11.64 -15.88
C GLU A 237 -14.30 10.35 -15.39
N ASN A 238 -15.16 9.82 -16.26
CA ASN A 238 -16.01 8.66 -16.05
C ASN A 238 -15.23 7.46 -15.51
N ILE A 239 -15.68 6.96 -14.35
CA ILE A 239 -15.21 5.75 -13.68
C ILE A 239 -15.57 4.54 -14.55
N ASN A 240 -14.75 4.24 -15.55
CA ASN A 240 -14.75 2.95 -16.20
C ASN A 240 -13.98 1.99 -15.29
N LEU A 241 -14.73 1.10 -14.62
CA LEU A 241 -14.24 0.00 -13.77
C LEU A 241 -13.12 -0.76 -14.48
N LYS A 242 -11.87 -0.40 -14.19
CA LYS A 242 -10.69 -1.12 -14.66
C LYS A 242 -10.12 -1.97 -13.52
N LEU A 243 -9.79 -3.22 -13.87
CA LEU A 243 -9.13 -4.24 -13.07
C LEU A 243 -8.28 -3.68 -11.92
N PHE A 244 -8.63 -4.05 -10.67
CA PHE A 244 -7.82 -3.95 -9.45
C PHE A 244 -6.69 -2.91 -9.50
N ASP A 245 -7.05 -1.64 -9.40
CA ASP A 245 -6.10 -0.57 -9.11
C ASP A 245 -5.86 -0.46 -7.61
N VAL A 246 -4.70 0.06 -7.20
CA VAL A 246 -4.31 0.19 -5.79
C VAL A 246 -4.16 1.68 -5.49
N PRO A 247 -4.81 2.23 -4.45
CA PRO A 247 -4.60 3.62 -4.05
C PRO A 247 -3.17 3.84 -3.59
N ALA A 248 -2.69 5.08 -3.66
CA ALA A 248 -1.33 5.41 -3.25
C ALA A 248 -1.28 6.70 -2.44
N MET A 249 -0.29 6.79 -1.58
CA MET A 249 0.11 8.00 -0.89
C MET A 249 1.20 8.69 -1.70
N VAL A 250 1.02 9.98 -1.98
CA VAL A 250 1.94 10.82 -2.73
C VAL A 250 2.20 12.07 -1.91
N PHE A 251 3.46 12.31 -1.55
CA PHE A 251 3.80 13.46 -0.71
C PHE A 251 5.25 13.92 -0.91
N THR A 252 5.50 15.18 -0.55
CA THR A 252 6.84 15.76 -0.47
C THR A 252 7.04 16.40 0.89
N THR A 253 8.14 16.05 1.56
CA THR A 253 8.50 16.60 2.87
C THR A 253 10.01 16.66 3.05
N SER A 254 10.52 17.82 3.48
CA SER A 254 11.87 17.96 4.02
C SER A 254 11.97 17.49 5.47
N ASP A 255 10.83 17.44 6.15
CA ASP A 255 10.75 17.23 7.59
C ASP A 255 10.67 15.75 7.95
N ASN A 256 11.24 15.41 9.10
CA ASN A 256 11.23 14.06 9.67
C ASN A 256 9.96 13.79 10.53
N HIS A 257 8.88 14.53 10.26
CA HIS A 257 7.59 14.33 10.92
C HIS A 257 6.89 13.07 10.38
N ASN A 258 6.04 12.48 11.21
CA ASN A 258 5.23 11.34 10.81
C ASN A 258 4.10 11.82 9.89
N ILE A 259 3.93 11.13 8.77
CA ILE A 259 2.75 11.25 7.92
C ILE A 259 1.85 10.07 8.27
N ASP A 260 0.81 10.38 9.05
CA ASP A 260 -0.16 9.39 9.48
C ASP A 260 -1.09 9.01 8.31
N TYR A 261 -1.46 7.75 8.25
CA TYR A 261 -2.40 7.25 7.25
C TYR A 261 -3.36 6.24 7.87
N ALA A 262 -4.60 6.24 7.39
CA ALA A 262 -5.58 5.24 7.74
C ALA A 262 -6.58 5.03 6.60
N TYR A 263 -7.03 3.79 6.41
CA TYR A 263 -8.04 3.45 5.41
C TYR A 263 -8.81 2.18 5.78
N VAL A 264 -9.97 2.03 5.15
CA VAL A 264 -10.83 0.84 5.23
C VAL A 264 -11.10 0.33 3.82
N ILE A 265 -10.83 -0.95 3.61
CA ILE A 265 -11.15 -1.67 2.38
C ILE A 265 -12.29 -2.64 2.63
N TYR A 266 -13.25 -2.66 1.72
CA TYR A 266 -14.44 -3.50 1.80
C TYR A 266 -14.41 -4.59 0.74
N TRP A 267 -14.78 -5.79 1.15
CA TRP A 267 -14.89 -6.96 0.31
C TRP A 267 -16.21 -7.66 0.59
N ASP A 268 -16.92 -7.98 -0.48
CA ASP A 268 -18.15 -8.78 -0.43
C ASP A 268 -18.11 -9.68 -1.66
N LYS A 269 -18.40 -10.96 -1.45
CA LYS A 269 -18.43 -12.00 -2.47
C LYS A 269 -19.25 -11.60 -3.69
N LYS A 270 -20.32 -10.80 -3.53
CA LYS A 270 -21.17 -10.34 -4.64
C LYS A 270 -20.42 -9.51 -5.69
N TYR A 271 -19.33 -8.85 -5.31
CA TYR A 271 -18.55 -7.96 -6.17
C TYR A 271 -17.19 -8.53 -6.53
N SER A 272 -16.89 -9.74 -6.08
CA SER A 272 -15.61 -10.41 -6.33
C SER A 272 -15.82 -11.51 -7.37
N ASP A 273 -15.46 -11.23 -8.62
CA ASP A 273 -15.54 -12.18 -9.72
C ASP A 273 -14.86 -13.52 -9.37
N ASP A 274 -15.43 -14.63 -9.86
CA ASP A 274 -14.96 -15.99 -9.58
C ASP A 274 -13.64 -16.36 -10.26
#